data_AF-W2YVS6-F1
#
_entry.id   AF-W2YVS6-F1
#
_cell.length_a   1.000
_cell.length_b   1.000
_cell.length_c   1.000
_cell.angle_alpha   90.00
_cell.angle_beta   90.00
_cell.angle_gamma   90.00
#
_symmetry.space_group_name_H-M   'P 1'
#
loop_
_entity.id
_entity.type
_entity.pdbx_description
1 polymer ?
#
loop_
_entity_poly.entity_id
_entity_poly.type
_entity_poly.pdbx_seq_one_letter_code
_entity_poly.pdbx_strand_id
1 'polypeptide(L)'
;MSEILAVPQDQQKETANITKVCPVEAFVLAGVWWNFEPTHYYLTDNGTICHAVVPQYNTHGNYFIGSSKVAPHHTSPSSCENDSFPFDVYFYHASIGFYSFYEGETGTYCANDKLSYIQVDVLGSYDINGSFLAEDTGSTKSRVSYWYGIVGAIWLVYRALMIRRSYVMSTRYGRRCDELGETISQEQAVVFVQESLRLSAHGASNYQRAVLLYLIVEGIMTDLFLIIANDGWATRVQYASLGYNLSGLMLLLFEMVESMNWFSEKWRMRIKRVFFSYEVALVGELVTALGLQAFLTGLNKSDLKRSKPTALAVSYYLWSLICHGMVVMVVIGIISSVRVLWALVYAWLKHRSFAILSDPCCVDTALGVRSRIMLLSGYSLEGGVLYYRPSALKAFGMLKMEEEGSEYLIMHKLHWFTVPRDNLIGIGVITGARVEPCNERPCTGI
;
A
#
# COMPACT_ATOMS: atom_id res chain seq x y z
N MET A 1 4.35 -13.38 24.78
CA MET A 1 3.36 -12.74 25.66
C MET A 1 3.82 -12.91 27.09
N SER A 2 3.72 -11.88 27.93
CA SER A 2 3.86 -12.04 29.37
C SER A 2 2.71 -12.90 29.91
N GLU A 3 3.02 -13.93 30.71
CA GLU A 3 1.99 -14.84 31.26
C GLU A 3 0.97 -14.10 32.14
N ILE A 4 1.36 -12.94 32.68
CA ILE A 4 0.51 -12.09 33.53
C ILE A 4 -0.72 -11.51 32.79
N LEU A 5 -0.71 -11.49 31.46
CA LEU A 5 -1.79 -10.91 30.65
C LEU A 5 -2.88 -11.94 30.31
N ALA A 6 -2.64 -13.23 30.58
CA ALA A 6 -3.62 -14.28 30.35
C ALA A 6 -4.59 -14.35 31.53
N VAL A 7 -5.89 -14.22 31.25
CA VAL A 7 -6.95 -14.27 32.25
C VAL A 7 -7.53 -15.70 32.30
N PRO A 8 -7.64 -16.31 33.50
CA PRO A 8 -8.33 -17.58 33.68
C PRO A 8 -9.78 -17.55 33.18
N GLN A 9 -10.27 -18.66 32.61
CA GLN A 9 -11.59 -18.71 31.97
C GLN A 9 -12.78 -18.51 32.92
N ASP A 10 -12.58 -18.78 34.22
CA ASP A 10 -13.57 -18.65 35.28
C ASP A 10 -13.65 -17.24 35.88
N GLN A 11 -12.75 -16.34 35.49
CA GLN A 11 -12.71 -14.99 36.06
C GLN A 11 -13.87 -14.12 35.57
N GLN A 12 -14.57 -13.48 36.49
CA GLN A 12 -15.70 -12.60 36.18
C GLN A 12 -15.24 -11.26 35.61
N LYS A 13 -15.94 -10.77 34.57
CA LYS A 13 -15.76 -9.44 34.00
C LYS A 13 -16.35 -8.38 34.93
N GLU A 14 -15.52 -7.42 35.34
CA GLU A 14 -15.92 -6.28 36.16
C GLU A 14 -15.93 -4.99 35.34
N THR A 15 -16.90 -4.12 35.60
CA THR A 15 -17.05 -2.81 34.90
C THR A 15 -17.17 -1.63 35.86
N ALA A 16 -17.28 -1.88 37.16
CA ALA A 16 -17.45 -0.85 38.17
C ALA A 16 -16.19 0.01 38.32
N ASN A 17 -16.36 1.34 38.32
CA ASN A 17 -15.28 2.33 38.50
C ASN A 17 -14.10 2.18 37.52
N ILE A 18 -14.39 1.76 36.27
CA ILE A 18 -13.35 1.40 35.29
C ILE A 18 -12.27 2.47 35.09
N THR A 19 -12.63 3.75 35.04
CA THR A 19 -11.66 4.85 34.85
C THR A 19 -10.72 5.07 36.02
N LYS A 20 -11.05 4.57 37.21
CA LYS A 20 -10.17 4.60 38.39
C LYS A 20 -9.27 3.36 38.44
N VAL A 21 -9.82 2.20 38.10
CA VAL A 21 -9.13 0.91 38.15
C VAL A 21 -8.17 0.72 36.97
N CYS A 22 -8.58 1.20 35.79
CA CYS A 22 -7.90 1.08 34.51
C CYS A 22 -7.66 2.50 33.97
N PRO A 23 -6.63 3.23 34.46
CA PRO A 23 -6.53 4.67 34.29
C PRO A 23 -5.94 5.13 32.96
N VAL A 24 -5.50 4.20 32.09
CA VAL A 24 -4.82 4.54 30.82
C VAL A 24 -5.81 5.14 29.84
N GLU A 25 -5.48 6.32 29.30
CA GLU A 25 -6.35 7.06 28.36
C GLU A 25 -5.89 6.96 26.90
N ALA A 26 -4.60 6.69 26.67
CA ALA A 26 -3.99 6.54 25.35
C ALA A 26 -2.59 5.94 25.45
N PHE A 27 -2.02 5.56 24.31
CA PHE A 27 -0.64 5.10 24.24
C PHE A 27 0.14 5.73 23.09
N VAL A 28 1.46 5.77 23.25
CA VAL A 28 2.42 6.14 22.21
C VAL A 28 3.17 4.88 21.79
N LEU A 29 3.04 4.53 20.51
CA LEU A 29 3.74 3.41 19.88
C LEU A 29 4.35 3.90 18.56
N ALA A 30 5.64 3.62 18.33
CA ALA A 30 6.38 4.12 17.16
C ALA A 30 6.27 5.63 16.91
N GLY A 31 6.20 6.39 18.02
CA GLY A 31 6.03 7.84 17.99
C GLY A 31 4.69 8.29 17.40
N VAL A 32 3.71 7.41 17.30
CA VAL A 32 2.32 7.72 16.93
C VAL A 32 1.44 7.62 18.17
N TRP A 33 0.51 8.56 18.28
CA TRP A 33 -0.51 8.55 19.31
C TRP A 33 -1.69 7.66 18.93
N TRP A 34 -2.09 6.77 19.83
CA TRP A 34 -3.23 5.88 19.64
C TRP A 34 -4.25 6.07 20.75
N ASN A 35 -5.52 6.08 20.37
CA ASN A 35 -6.62 6.15 21.33
C ASN A 35 -6.72 4.82 22.07
N PHE A 36 -7.05 4.86 23.34
CA PHE A 36 -7.09 3.66 24.17
C PHE A 36 -8.24 3.74 25.16
N GLU A 37 -9.15 2.78 25.10
CA GLU A 37 -10.35 2.83 25.94
C GLU A 37 -10.56 1.51 26.68
N PRO A 38 -10.49 1.51 28.02
CA PRO A 38 -10.82 0.32 28.79
C PRO A 38 -12.32 -0.01 28.68
N THR A 39 -12.64 -1.30 28.65
CA THR A 39 -14.03 -1.78 28.54
C THR A 39 -14.47 -2.59 29.76
N HIS A 40 -13.56 -3.39 30.33
CA HIS A 40 -13.77 -4.14 31.56
C HIS A 40 -12.41 -4.51 32.17
N TYR A 41 -12.42 -5.09 33.37
CA TYR A 41 -11.24 -5.66 34.00
C TYR A 41 -11.55 -6.98 34.70
N TYR A 42 -10.48 -7.66 35.08
CA TYR A 42 -10.48 -8.92 35.79
C TYR A 42 -9.61 -8.76 37.03
N LEU A 43 -10.07 -9.27 38.15
CA LEU A 43 -9.27 -9.39 39.36
C LEU A 43 -8.58 -10.75 39.34
N THR A 44 -7.25 -10.79 39.35
CA THR A 44 -6.49 -12.04 39.38
C THR A 44 -5.56 -12.04 40.59
N ASP A 45 -4.99 -13.21 40.90
CA ASP A 45 -4.00 -13.34 41.98
C ASP A 45 -2.77 -12.44 41.76
N ASN A 46 -2.43 -12.16 40.50
CA ASN A 46 -1.30 -11.30 40.12
C ASN A 46 -1.66 -9.80 40.10
N GLY A 47 -2.93 -9.46 40.30
CA GLY A 47 -3.45 -8.10 40.29
C GLY A 47 -4.56 -7.88 39.28
N THR A 48 -4.81 -6.61 38.97
CA THR A 48 -5.89 -6.20 38.06
C THR A 48 -5.41 -6.26 36.61
N ILE A 49 -6.09 -7.06 35.78
CA ILE A 49 -5.88 -7.08 34.33
C ILE A 49 -7.02 -6.32 33.67
N CYS A 50 -6.68 -5.30 32.89
CA CYS A 50 -7.65 -4.46 32.22
C CYS A 50 -7.75 -4.85 30.74
N HIS A 51 -8.97 -5.03 30.24
CA HIS A 51 -9.21 -5.16 28.80
C HIS A 51 -9.49 -3.79 28.20
N ALA A 52 -8.87 -3.49 27.06
CA ALA A 52 -9.07 -2.26 26.33
C ALA A 52 -9.19 -2.46 24.83
N VAL A 53 -9.70 -1.42 24.19
CA VAL A 53 -9.92 -1.39 22.75
C VAL A 53 -9.36 -0.11 22.15
N VAL A 54 -8.98 -0.20 20.88
CA VAL A 54 -8.80 0.96 20.00
C VAL A 54 -9.96 0.96 19.01
N PRO A 55 -11.07 1.68 19.30
CA PRO A 55 -12.33 1.50 18.58
C PRO A 55 -12.22 1.72 17.07
N GLN A 56 -11.34 2.65 16.66
CA GLN A 56 -11.11 3.05 15.27
C GLN A 56 -10.44 1.95 14.44
N TYR A 57 -9.78 0.99 15.09
CA TYR A 57 -8.92 0.04 14.39
C TYR A 57 -9.29 -1.42 14.70
N ASN A 58 -10.42 -1.63 15.40
CA ASN A 58 -10.87 -2.95 15.84
C ASN A 58 -9.73 -3.72 16.54
N THR A 59 -9.00 -2.99 17.39
CA THR A 59 -7.89 -3.52 18.16
C THR A 59 -8.40 -3.85 19.56
N HIS A 60 -8.10 -5.05 20.06
CA HIS A 60 -8.56 -5.52 21.38
C HIS A 60 -7.41 -6.20 22.12
N GLY A 61 -7.40 -6.09 23.44
CA GLY A 61 -6.36 -6.76 24.21
C GLY A 61 -6.38 -6.44 25.69
N ASN A 62 -5.51 -7.13 26.42
CA ASN A 62 -5.36 -6.99 27.86
C ASN A 62 -4.05 -6.31 28.20
N TYR A 63 -4.09 -5.47 29.23
CA TYR A 63 -2.93 -4.82 29.78
C TYR A 63 -2.87 -4.95 31.30
N PHE A 64 -1.65 -4.78 31.82
CA PHE A 64 -1.33 -4.80 33.24
C PHE A 64 -0.41 -3.62 33.57
N ILE A 65 -0.65 -2.98 34.71
CA ILE A 65 0.20 -1.93 35.27
C ILE A 65 0.80 -2.47 36.56
N GLY A 66 2.12 -2.55 36.65
CA GLY A 66 2.77 -2.97 37.88
C GLY A 66 2.75 -1.88 38.96
N SER A 67 2.91 -2.29 40.22
CA SER A 67 2.76 -1.42 41.39
C SER A 67 4.01 -0.59 41.74
N SER A 68 5.19 -1.00 41.24
CA SER A 68 6.47 -0.40 41.61
C SER A 68 6.96 0.57 40.55
N LYS A 69 7.42 1.76 40.97
CA LYS A 69 7.97 2.77 40.07
C LYS A 69 9.23 2.26 39.35
N VAL A 70 9.36 2.60 38.08
CA VAL A 70 10.49 2.24 37.21
C VAL A 70 10.98 3.46 36.44
N ALA A 71 12.18 3.37 35.86
CA ALA A 71 12.66 4.40 34.94
C ALA A 71 11.69 4.54 33.75
N PRO A 72 11.39 5.77 33.30
CA PRO A 72 10.47 6.01 32.20
C PRO A 72 11.01 5.41 30.88
N HIS A 73 10.10 5.10 29.96
CA HIS A 73 10.46 4.75 28.60
C HIS A 73 11.22 5.89 27.92
N HIS A 74 12.13 5.57 27.00
CA HIS A 74 13.04 6.55 26.39
C HIS A 74 12.35 7.64 25.54
N THR A 75 11.10 7.41 25.13
CA THR A 75 10.26 8.38 24.40
C THR A 75 9.32 9.18 25.31
N SER A 76 9.28 8.89 26.61
CA SER A 76 8.46 9.61 27.57
C SER A 76 8.96 11.04 27.79
N PRO A 77 8.06 12.01 28.02
CA PRO A 77 8.44 13.37 28.37
C PRO A 77 9.09 13.41 29.76
N SER A 78 9.87 14.46 30.02
CA SER A 78 10.55 14.65 31.31
C SER A 78 9.59 14.72 32.51
N SER A 79 8.32 15.09 32.30
CA SER A 79 7.28 15.06 33.34
C SER A 79 6.98 13.66 33.90
N CYS A 80 7.43 12.59 33.23
CA CYS A 80 7.17 11.20 33.63
C CYS A 80 8.33 10.56 34.40
N GLU A 81 9.43 11.27 34.64
CA GLU A 81 10.66 10.71 35.22
C GLU A 81 10.45 10.03 36.58
N ASN A 82 9.58 10.58 37.42
CA ASN A 82 9.35 10.09 38.80
C ASN A 82 8.02 9.36 39.01
N ASP A 83 7.17 9.26 37.99
CA ASP A 83 5.80 8.69 38.11
C ASP A 83 5.50 7.69 36.98
N SER A 84 6.51 6.91 36.61
CA SER A 84 6.41 5.83 35.63
C SER A 84 6.32 4.47 36.30
N PHE A 85 5.44 3.62 35.77
CA PHE A 85 5.16 2.26 36.24
C PHE A 85 5.34 1.28 35.08
N PRO A 86 5.77 0.02 35.31
CA PRO A 86 5.93 -0.95 34.24
C PRO A 86 4.56 -1.27 33.63
N PHE A 87 4.55 -1.38 32.32
CA PHE A 87 3.34 -1.60 31.53
C PHE A 87 3.56 -2.75 30.57
N ASP A 88 2.70 -3.76 30.67
CA ASP A 88 2.64 -4.90 29.77
C ASP A 88 1.30 -4.88 29.06
N VAL A 89 1.30 -5.10 27.75
CA VAL A 89 0.06 -5.21 26.98
C VAL A 89 0.22 -6.19 25.83
N TYR A 90 -0.89 -6.78 25.42
CA TYR A 90 -0.96 -7.38 24.10
C TYR A 90 -2.18 -6.84 23.36
N PHE A 91 -2.09 -6.81 22.04
CA PHE A 91 -3.21 -6.49 21.17
C PHE A 91 -3.40 -7.51 20.07
N TYR A 92 -4.65 -7.62 19.65
CA TYR A 92 -5.03 -8.12 18.35
C TYR A 92 -5.54 -6.97 17.51
N HIS A 93 -4.89 -6.69 16.39
CA HIS A 93 -5.38 -5.78 15.37
C HIS A 93 -6.06 -6.58 14.26
N ALA A 94 -7.37 -6.40 14.11
CA ALA A 94 -8.14 -7.13 13.12
C ALA A 94 -7.73 -6.83 11.67
N SER A 95 -7.68 -7.87 10.84
CA SER A 95 -7.57 -7.74 9.39
C SER A 95 -8.94 -7.79 8.70
N ILE A 96 -8.96 -7.66 7.38
CA ILE A 96 -10.14 -7.88 6.53
C ILE A 96 -10.42 -9.39 6.38
N GLY A 97 -9.37 -10.22 6.38
CA GLY A 97 -9.49 -11.68 6.39
C GLY A 97 -9.87 -12.25 7.76
N PHE A 98 -10.06 -13.57 7.86
CA PHE A 98 -10.31 -14.27 9.12
C PHE A 98 -9.02 -14.47 9.94
N TYR A 99 -8.26 -13.39 10.14
CA TYR A 99 -7.08 -13.37 11.02
C TYR A 99 -6.90 -11.97 11.60
N SER A 100 -6.14 -11.90 12.68
CA SER A 100 -5.68 -10.67 13.31
C SER A 100 -4.18 -10.71 13.47
N PHE A 101 -3.57 -9.54 13.38
CA PHE A 101 -2.19 -9.37 13.80
C PHE A 101 -2.12 -9.32 15.32
N TYR A 102 -1.09 -9.96 15.87
CA TYR A 102 -0.85 -10.05 17.29
C TYR A 102 0.39 -9.22 17.66
N GLU A 103 0.25 -8.37 18.67
CA GLU A 103 1.31 -7.54 19.23
C GLU A 103 1.45 -7.87 20.71
N GLY A 104 2.67 -8.14 21.15
CA GLY A 104 3.03 -8.13 22.56
C GLY A 104 3.99 -6.98 22.80
N GLU A 105 3.63 -6.08 23.70
CA GLU A 105 4.29 -4.80 23.88
C GLU A 105 4.61 -4.58 25.35
N THR A 106 5.74 -3.94 25.59
CA THR A 106 6.18 -3.55 26.93
C THR A 106 6.58 -2.08 26.93
N GLY A 107 6.58 -1.49 28.11
CA GLY A 107 7.00 -0.12 28.28
C GLY A 107 6.64 0.42 29.64
N THR A 108 6.25 1.70 29.69
CA THR A 108 5.93 2.38 30.94
C THR A 108 4.65 3.19 30.84
N TYR A 109 3.81 3.08 31.87
CA TYR A 109 2.67 3.96 32.10
C TYR A 109 3.08 5.15 32.97
N CYS A 110 2.79 6.36 32.52
CA CYS A 110 3.03 7.59 33.25
C CYS A 110 1.74 8.06 33.94
N ALA A 111 1.76 8.16 35.27
CA ALA A 111 0.57 8.54 36.02
C ALA A 111 0.21 10.04 35.89
N ASN A 112 1.18 10.88 35.52
CA ASN A 112 0.98 12.33 35.41
C ASN A 112 0.16 12.74 34.19
N ASP A 113 0.36 12.10 33.05
CA ASP A 113 -0.39 12.34 31.82
C ASP A 113 -1.35 11.20 31.46
N LYS A 114 -1.29 10.08 32.18
CA LYS A 114 -2.11 8.86 32.05
C LYS A 114 -1.87 8.10 30.75
N LEU A 115 -0.65 8.16 30.23
CA LEU A 115 -0.27 7.60 28.94
C LEU A 115 0.68 6.45 29.12
N SER A 116 0.53 5.42 28.28
CA SER A 116 1.57 4.40 28.15
C SER A 116 2.49 4.71 26.98
N TYR A 117 3.79 4.56 27.21
CA TYR A 117 4.84 4.69 26.21
C TYR A 117 5.42 3.31 26.02
N ILE A 118 5.18 2.72 24.85
CA ILE A 118 5.38 1.29 24.62
C ILE A 118 6.20 1.05 23.36
N GLN A 119 6.79 -0.14 23.30
CA GLN A 119 7.47 -0.70 22.15
C GLN A 119 7.00 -2.14 21.92
N VAL A 120 7.07 -2.58 20.67
CA VAL A 120 6.73 -3.96 20.32
C VAL A 120 7.91 -4.88 20.61
N ASP A 121 7.68 -5.91 21.42
CA ASP A 121 8.65 -6.97 21.69
C ASP A 121 8.35 -8.25 20.90
N VAL A 122 7.07 -8.51 20.64
CA VAL A 122 6.62 -9.74 19.95
C VAL A 122 5.58 -9.40 18.89
N LEU A 123 5.75 -9.97 17.71
CA LEU A 123 4.80 -9.90 16.60
C LEU A 123 4.36 -11.30 16.18
N GLY A 124 3.09 -11.41 15.81
CA GLY A 124 2.54 -12.63 15.26
C GLY A 124 1.23 -12.39 14.53
N SER A 125 0.56 -13.48 14.20
CA SER A 125 -0.79 -13.48 13.65
C SER A 125 -1.56 -14.66 14.19
N TYR A 126 -2.88 -14.52 14.28
CA TYR A 126 -3.75 -15.57 14.80
C TYR A 126 -5.09 -15.58 14.06
N ASP A 127 -5.62 -16.77 13.79
CA ASP A 127 -6.90 -16.96 13.09
C ASP A 127 -8.08 -16.65 14.01
N ILE A 128 -8.24 -15.37 14.34
CA ILE A 128 -9.32 -14.81 15.16
C ILE A 128 -9.74 -13.47 14.56
N ASN A 129 -11.04 -13.15 14.58
CA ASN A 129 -11.54 -11.83 14.18
C ASN A 129 -12.94 -11.59 14.77
N GLY A 130 -13.48 -10.39 14.62
CA GLY A 130 -14.86 -10.04 14.98
C GLY A 130 -15.11 -10.09 16.49
N SER A 131 -16.25 -10.63 16.90
CA SER A 131 -16.65 -10.68 18.31
C SER A 131 -15.72 -11.53 19.17
N PHE A 132 -15.10 -12.57 18.60
CA PHE A 132 -14.15 -13.43 19.31
C PHE A 132 -12.95 -12.66 19.85
N LEU A 133 -12.55 -11.56 19.19
CA LEU A 133 -11.47 -10.69 19.68
C LEU A 133 -11.79 -10.04 21.02
N ALA A 134 -13.01 -9.55 21.19
CA ALA A 134 -13.45 -8.88 22.41
C ALA A 134 -13.67 -9.86 23.59
N GLU A 135 -13.73 -11.16 23.29
CA GLU A 135 -13.90 -12.23 24.27
C GLU A 135 -12.58 -12.95 24.57
N ASP A 136 -11.50 -12.63 23.85
CA ASP A 136 -10.22 -13.30 24.04
C ASP A 136 -9.57 -12.90 25.36
N THR A 137 -9.31 -13.90 26.20
CA THR A 137 -8.67 -13.73 27.51
C THR A 137 -7.15 -13.95 27.46
N GLY A 138 -6.56 -14.05 26.27
CA GLY A 138 -5.14 -14.36 26.11
C GLY A 138 -4.85 -15.86 26.24
N SER A 139 -3.60 -16.25 25.97
CA SER A 139 -3.16 -17.64 26.13
C SER A 139 -1.65 -17.71 26.22
N THR A 140 -1.15 -18.65 27.02
CA THR A 140 0.26 -19.00 27.09
C THR A 140 0.70 -19.93 25.96
N LYS A 141 -0.24 -20.48 25.19
CA LYS A 141 0.06 -21.33 24.03
C LYS A 141 0.50 -20.51 22.82
N SER A 142 1.33 -21.10 21.98
CA SER A 142 1.70 -20.52 20.69
C SER A 142 0.45 -20.29 19.84
N ARG A 143 0.30 -19.06 19.33
CA ARG A 143 -0.77 -18.63 18.44
C ARG A 143 -0.20 -18.37 17.05
N VAL A 144 -0.83 -18.94 16.04
CA VAL A 144 -0.40 -18.86 14.63
C VAL A 144 -1.61 -18.69 13.73
N SER A 145 -1.45 -17.98 12.62
CA SER A 145 -2.46 -17.88 11.57
C SER A 145 -2.04 -18.70 10.35
N TYR A 146 -2.80 -19.75 10.07
CA TYR A 146 -2.62 -20.51 8.83
C TYR A 146 -3.14 -19.72 7.64
N TRP A 147 -4.20 -18.92 7.84
CA TRP A 147 -4.73 -18.05 6.79
C TRP A 147 -3.68 -17.06 6.29
N TYR A 148 -3.08 -16.30 7.21
CA TYR A 148 -2.03 -15.34 6.90
C TYR A 148 -0.84 -16.03 6.22
N GLY A 149 -0.41 -17.19 6.74
CA GLY A 149 0.68 -17.96 6.15
C GLY A 149 0.40 -18.41 4.70
N ILE A 150 -0.80 -18.93 4.43
CA ILE A 150 -1.18 -19.41 3.09
C ILE A 150 -1.34 -18.24 2.11
N VAL A 151 -2.09 -17.20 2.48
CA VAL A 151 -2.32 -16.03 1.62
C VAL A 151 -1.00 -15.30 1.36
N GLY A 152 -0.17 -15.14 2.39
CA GLY A 152 1.17 -14.58 2.27
C GLY A 152 2.06 -15.40 1.33
N ALA A 153 2.06 -16.74 1.46
CA ALA A 153 2.81 -17.62 0.57
C ALA A 153 2.33 -17.50 -0.89
N ILE A 154 1.02 -17.47 -1.14
CA ILE A 154 0.45 -17.25 -2.47
C ILE A 154 0.93 -15.91 -3.05
N TRP A 155 0.91 -14.85 -2.23
CA TRP A 155 1.34 -13.53 -2.67
C TRP A 155 2.84 -13.46 -2.99
N LEU A 156 3.68 -14.09 -2.15
CA LEU A 156 5.12 -14.18 -2.39
C LEU A 156 5.44 -14.99 -3.66
N VAL A 157 4.79 -16.13 -3.85
CA VAL A 157 4.93 -16.93 -5.09
C VAL A 157 4.51 -16.09 -6.30
N TYR A 158 3.40 -15.38 -6.21
CA TYR A 158 2.94 -14.50 -7.27
C TYR A 158 3.98 -13.43 -7.63
N ARG A 159 4.51 -12.71 -6.63
CA ARG A 159 5.55 -11.68 -6.81
C ARG A 159 6.83 -12.27 -7.38
N ALA A 160 7.27 -13.44 -6.91
CA ALA A 160 8.44 -14.13 -7.44
C ALA A 160 8.27 -14.49 -8.92
N LEU A 161 7.08 -14.96 -9.32
CA LEU A 161 6.76 -15.23 -10.73
C LEU A 161 6.76 -13.94 -11.57
N MET A 162 6.25 -12.82 -11.05
CA MET A 162 6.31 -11.52 -11.74
C MET A 162 7.74 -11.06 -11.96
N ILE A 163 8.59 -11.15 -10.92
CA ILE A 163 10.01 -10.76 -10.99
C ILE A 163 10.74 -11.65 -12.00
N ARG A 164 10.53 -12.97 -11.96
CA ARG A 164 11.12 -13.90 -12.93
C ARG A 164 10.69 -13.58 -14.36
N ARG A 165 9.40 -13.35 -14.58
CA ARG A 165 8.86 -12.97 -15.91
C ARG A 165 9.49 -11.66 -16.40
N SER A 166 9.54 -10.64 -15.55
CA SER A 166 10.17 -9.34 -15.82
C SER A 166 11.64 -9.52 -16.20
N TYR A 167 12.42 -10.23 -15.39
CA TYR A 167 13.82 -10.52 -15.65
C TYR A 167 14.02 -11.16 -17.02
N VAL A 168 13.27 -12.22 -17.34
CA VAL A 168 13.38 -12.90 -18.64
C VAL A 168 13.00 -11.96 -19.80
N MET A 169 11.95 -11.15 -19.64
CA MET A 169 11.53 -10.19 -20.66
C MET A 169 12.61 -9.11 -20.88
N SER A 170 13.16 -8.53 -19.81
CA SER A 170 14.23 -7.54 -19.85
C SER A 170 15.51 -8.08 -20.49
N THR A 171 15.93 -9.31 -20.15
CA THR A 171 17.09 -9.94 -20.78
C THR A 171 16.88 -10.16 -22.28
N ARG A 172 15.68 -10.61 -22.70
CA ARG A 172 15.39 -10.83 -24.12
C ARG A 172 15.32 -9.52 -24.89
N TYR A 173 14.71 -8.51 -24.31
CA TYR A 173 14.63 -7.19 -24.92
C TYR A 173 16.04 -6.58 -25.09
N GLY A 174 16.87 -6.64 -24.04
CA GLY A 174 18.27 -6.21 -24.12
C GLY A 174 19.05 -6.94 -25.22
N ARG A 175 18.99 -8.27 -25.25
CA ARG A 175 19.65 -9.08 -26.29
C ARG A 175 19.20 -8.68 -27.70
N ARG A 176 17.89 -8.47 -27.90
CA ARG A 176 17.35 -8.05 -29.20
C ARG A 176 17.84 -6.66 -29.60
N CYS A 177 17.95 -5.74 -28.65
CA CYS A 177 18.57 -4.45 -28.91
C CYS A 177 20.04 -4.60 -29.31
N ASP A 178 20.81 -5.50 -28.66
CA ASP A 178 22.19 -5.79 -29.06
C ASP A 178 22.26 -6.37 -30.48
N GLU A 179 21.37 -7.31 -30.83
CA GLU A 179 21.26 -7.92 -32.17
C GLU A 179 20.92 -6.89 -33.27
N LEU A 180 20.10 -5.89 -32.93
CA LEU A 180 19.72 -4.79 -33.83
C LEU A 180 20.73 -3.62 -33.86
N GLY A 181 21.82 -3.69 -33.08
CA GLY A 181 22.80 -2.60 -32.96
C GLY A 181 22.27 -1.35 -32.26
N GLU A 182 21.26 -1.52 -31.42
CA GLU A 182 20.44 -0.46 -30.84
C GLU A 182 20.80 -0.21 -29.37
N THR A 183 21.33 0.97 -29.02
CA THR A 183 21.75 1.26 -27.63
C THR A 183 20.58 1.64 -26.71
N ILE A 184 20.48 1.06 -25.52
CA ILE A 184 19.47 1.42 -24.50
C ILE A 184 20.10 2.31 -23.42
N SER A 185 19.50 3.48 -23.14
CA SER A 185 19.93 4.34 -22.02
C SER A 185 19.42 3.82 -20.68
N GLN A 186 20.05 4.25 -19.57
CA GLN A 186 19.61 3.86 -18.23
C GLN A 186 18.14 4.25 -17.94
N GLU A 187 17.71 5.43 -18.37
CA GLU A 187 16.32 5.88 -18.25
C GLU A 187 15.34 4.95 -18.99
N GLN A 188 15.67 4.60 -20.24
CA GLN A 188 14.86 3.68 -21.05
C GLN A 188 14.77 2.29 -20.41
N ALA A 189 15.89 1.79 -19.87
CA ALA A 189 15.92 0.49 -19.21
C ALA A 189 15.05 0.47 -17.95
N VAL A 190 15.09 1.52 -17.13
CA VAL A 190 14.26 1.63 -15.91
C VAL A 190 12.77 1.63 -16.26
N VAL A 191 12.36 2.41 -17.26
CA VAL A 191 10.97 2.44 -17.73
C VAL A 191 10.53 1.06 -18.22
N PHE A 192 11.35 0.39 -19.03
CA PHE A 192 11.03 -0.94 -19.54
C PHE A 192 10.89 -1.97 -18.41
N VAL A 193 11.80 -1.95 -17.43
CA VAL A 193 11.73 -2.83 -16.25
C VAL A 193 10.45 -2.57 -15.47
N GLN A 194 10.08 -1.31 -15.23
CA GLN A 194 8.86 -0.95 -14.50
C GLN A 194 7.58 -1.39 -15.23
N GLU A 195 7.50 -1.24 -16.56
CA GLU A 195 6.38 -1.80 -17.34
C GLU A 195 6.34 -3.34 -17.27
N SER A 196 7.49 -4.00 -17.33
CA SER A 196 7.56 -5.48 -17.28
C SER A 196 7.18 -6.07 -15.91
N LEU A 197 7.31 -5.28 -14.84
CA LEU A 197 6.92 -5.60 -13.46
C LEU A 197 5.42 -5.36 -13.19
N ARG A 198 4.62 -5.01 -14.20
CA ARG A 198 3.17 -4.84 -14.08
C ARG A 198 2.52 -6.05 -13.38
N LEU A 199 1.66 -5.78 -12.40
CA LEU A 199 0.98 -6.82 -11.63
C LEU A 199 -0.04 -7.59 -12.46
N SER A 200 -0.76 -6.96 -13.37
CA SER A 200 -1.72 -7.61 -14.27
C SER A 200 -1.07 -7.94 -15.62
N ALA A 201 -1.47 -9.04 -16.26
CA ALA A 201 -1.08 -9.32 -17.63
C ALA A 201 -1.86 -8.45 -18.65
N HIS A 202 -1.37 -8.37 -19.89
CA HIS A 202 -2.16 -7.80 -20.98
C HIS A 202 -3.42 -8.66 -21.21
N GLY A 203 -4.59 -8.01 -21.28
CA GLY A 203 -5.87 -8.69 -21.44
C GLY A 203 -6.42 -9.37 -20.18
N ALA A 204 -5.85 -9.11 -19.00
CA ALA A 204 -6.44 -9.55 -17.74
C ALA A 204 -7.91 -9.11 -17.61
N SER A 205 -8.77 -9.97 -17.08
CA SER A 205 -10.17 -9.64 -16.79
C SER A 205 -10.30 -8.89 -15.47
N ASN A 206 -11.44 -8.21 -15.24
CA ASN A 206 -11.68 -7.54 -13.97
C ASN A 206 -11.87 -8.50 -12.79
N TYR A 207 -12.30 -9.74 -13.04
CA TYR A 207 -12.29 -10.79 -12.02
C TYR A 207 -10.86 -11.11 -11.56
N GLN A 208 -9.92 -11.24 -12.50
CA GLN A 208 -8.51 -11.47 -12.18
C GLN A 208 -7.90 -10.27 -11.46
N ARG A 209 -8.22 -9.04 -11.89
CA ARG A 209 -7.79 -7.82 -11.19
C ARG A 209 -8.39 -7.72 -9.79
N ALA A 210 -9.62 -8.18 -9.55
CA ALA A 210 -10.22 -8.20 -8.23
C ALA A 210 -9.48 -9.15 -7.26
N VAL A 211 -9.00 -10.30 -7.73
CA VAL A 211 -8.14 -11.19 -6.93
C VAL A 211 -6.81 -10.50 -6.58
N LEU A 212 -6.18 -9.82 -7.54
CA LEU A 212 -4.97 -9.04 -7.27
C LEU A 212 -5.22 -7.89 -6.29
N LEU A 213 -6.38 -7.24 -6.41
CA LEU A 213 -6.80 -6.16 -5.52
C LEU A 213 -6.87 -6.66 -4.08
N TYR A 214 -7.48 -7.82 -3.85
CA TYR A 214 -7.50 -8.45 -2.54
C TYR A 214 -6.09 -8.66 -1.98
N LEU A 215 -5.17 -9.26 -2.76
CA LEU A 215 -3.80 -9.51 -2.32
C LEU A 215 -3.01 -8.21 -2.04
N ILE A 216 -3.24 -7.15 -2.82
CA ILE A 216 -2.64 -5.83 -2.56
C ILE A 216 -3.17 -5.24 -1.25
N VAL A 217 -4.48 -5.34 -1.00
CA VAL A 217 -5.09 -4.82 0.23
C VAL A 217 -4.55 -5.56 1.46
N GLU A 218 -4.41 -6.88 1.42
CA GLU A 218 -3.76 -7.66 2.49
C GLU A 218 -2.30 -7.23 2.70
N GLY A 219 -1.57 -6.93 1.62
CA GLY A 219 -0.23 -6.35 1.68
C GLY A 219 -0.18 -4.97 2.34
N ILE A 220 -1.13 -4.08 2.00
CA ILE A 220 -1.26 -2.74 2.61
C ILE A 220 -1.56 -2.85 4.11
N MET A 221 -2.45 -3.76 4.52
CA MET A 221 -2.73 -3.99 5.94
C MET A 221 -1.48 -4.46 6.68
N THR A 222 -0.69 -5.34 6.06
CA THR A 222 0.60 -5.79 6.62
C THR A 222 1.60 -4.62 6.74
N ASP A 223 1.73 -3.77 5.72
CA ASP A 223 2.62 -2.60 5.78
C ASP A 223 2.18 -1.62 6.87
N LEU A 224 0.88 -1.31 6.98
CA LEU A 224 0.31 -0.44 8.01
C LEU A 224 0.62 -0.98 9.41
N PHE A 225 0.51 -2.29 9.59
CA PHE A 225 0.83 -2.95 10.83
C PHE A 225 2.35 -2.92 11.14
N LEU A 226 3.20 -3.19 10.15
CA LEU A 226 4.65 -3.12 10.34
C LEU A 226 5.18 -1.69 10.57
N ILE A 227 4.45 -0.67 10.11
CA ILE A 227 4.75 0.74 10.40
C ILE A 227 4.60 1.02 11.90
N ILE A 228 3.55 0.50 12.53
CA ILE A 228 3.29 0.76 13.95
C ILE A 228 4.16 -0.13 14.85
N ALA A 229 4.61 -1.27 14.34
CA ALA A 229 5.40 -2.21 15.10
C ALA A 229 6.92 -1.96 15.09
N ASN A 230 7.41 -0.98 14.32
CA ASN A 230 8.84 -0.69 14.21
C ASN A 230 9.14 0.78 14.50
N ASP A 231 10.25 1.02 15.20
CA ASP A 231 10.74 2.35 15.52
C ASP A 231 11.97 2.73 14.66
N GLY A 232 12.18 4.03 14.48
CA GLY A 232 13.38 4.59 13.87
C GLY A 232 13.48 4.43 12.34
N TRP A 233 14.61 3.91 11.86
CA TRP A 233 14.91 3.88 10.42
C TRP A 233 14.13 2.82 9.65
N ALA A 234 13.81 1.70 10.31
CA ALA A 234 13.01 0.62 9.74
C ALA A 234 11.60 1.11 9.36
N THR A 235 11.00 1.98 10.17
CA THR A 235 9.69 2.60 9.91
C THR A 235 9.68 3.36 8.58
N ARG A 236 10.77 4.05 8.24
CA ARG A 236 10.89 4.81 6.97
C ARG A 236 10.85 3.92 5.73
N VAL A 237 11.47 2.74 5.82
CA VAL A 237 11.41 1.73 4.75
C VAL A 237 9.98 1.21 4.59
N GLN A 238 9.29 0.95 5.70
CA GLN A 238 7.90 0.50 5.66
C GLN A 238 6.96 1.57 5.09
N TYR A 239 7.16 2.85 5.40
CA TYR A 239 6.41 3.93 4.77
C TYR A 239 6.61 3.99 3.25
N ALA A 240 7.83 3.72 2.76
CA ALA A 240 8.08 3.64 1.33
C ALA A 240 7.38 2.41 0.69
N SER A 241 7.38 1.27 1.38
CA SER A 241 6.64 0.06 0.97
C SER A 241 5.13 0.34 0.85
N LEU A 242 4.55 0.96 1.87
CA LEU A 242 3.14 1.35 1.89
C LEU A 242 2.79 2.26 0.72
N GLY A 243 3.60 3.31 0.49
CA GLY A 243 3.41 4.21 -0.64
C GLY A 243 3.43 3.47 -1.99
N TYR A 244 4.37 2.55 -2.17
CA TYR A 244 4.45 1.73 -3.38
C TYR A 244 3.21 0.84 -3.57
N ASN A 245 2.74 0.17 -2.51
CA ASN A 245 1.54 -0.66 -2.58
C ASN A 245 0.27 0.16 -2.82
N LEU A 246 0.16 1.36 -2.24
CA LEU A 246 -0.94 2.31 -2.51
C LEU A 246 -0.91 2.84 -3.95
N SER A 247 0.26 3.14 -4.50
CA SER A 247 0.37 3.46 -5.93
C SER A 247 -0.04 2.28 -6.81
N GLY A 248 0.31 1.06 -6.41
CA GLY A 248 -0.12 -0.17 -7.06
C GLY A 248 -1.64 -0.33 -7.05
N LEU A 249 -2.27 -0.07 -5.89
CA LEU A 249 -3.71 -0.05 -5.69
C LEU A 249 -4.40 0.96 -6.62
N MET A 250 -3.97 2.23 -6.59
CA MET A 250 -4.53 3.29 -7.44
C MET A 250 -4.48 2.90 -8.93
N LEU A 251 -3.36 2.34 -9.36
CA LEU A 251 -3.14 1.97 -10.75
C LEU A 251 -3.97 0.76 -11.16
N LEU A 252 -4.08 -0.27 -10.30
CA LEU A 252 -4.94 -1.43 -10.55
C LEU A 252 -6.42 -1.05 -10.62
N LEU A 253 -6.88 -0.17 -9.70
CA LEU A 253 -8.24 0.36 -9.72
C LEU A 253 -8.50 1.15 -11.01
N PHE A 254 -7.56 1.99 -11.43
CA PHE A 254 -7.68 2.73 -12.68
C PHE A 254 -7.71 1.79 -13.90
N GLU A 255 -6.88 0.75 -13.95
CA GLU A 255 -6.92 -0.26 -15.01
C GLU A 255 -8.28 -0.99 -15.07
N MET A 256 -8.89 -1.28 -13.91
CA MET A 256 -10.23 -1.87 -13.87
C MET A 256 -11.26 -0.93 -14.50
N VAL A 257 -11.29 0.34 -14.10
CA VAL A 257 -12.22 1.34 -14.67
C VAL A 257 -11.93 1.57 -16.16
N GLU A 258 -10.66 1.63 -16.55
CA GLU A 258 -10.24 1.80 -17.94
C GLU A 258 -10.75 0.65 -18.82
N SER A 259 -10.66 -0.60 -18.35
CA SER A 259 -11.15 -1.77 -19.09
C SER A 259 -12.67 -1.83 -19.23
N MET A 260 -13.42 -1.05 -18.43
CA MET A 260 -14.86 -0.92 -18.55
C MET A 260 -15.28 0.12 -19.61
N ASN A 261 -14.33 0.83 -20.24
CA ASN A 261 -14.57 1.88 -21.24
C ASN A 261 -15.46 3.02 -20.73
N TRP A 262 -15.38 3.35 -19.44
CA TRP A 262 -16.20 4.40 -18.82
C TRP A 262 -15.74 5.83 -19.14
N PHE A 263 -14.50 6.01 -19.59
CA PHE A 263 -13.95 7.31 -19.94
C PHE A 263 -13.73 7.43 -21.45
N SER A 264 -13.99 8.62 -22.00
CA SER A 264 -13.50 8.96 -23.32
C SER A 264 -11.97 9.01 -23.33
N GLU A 265 -11.36 8.79 -24.49
CA GLU A 265 -9.92 8.76 -24.63
C GLU A 265 -9.22 10.02 -24.10
N LYS A 266 -9.80 11.20 -24.36
CA LYS A 266 -9.30 12.48 -23.86
C LYS A 266 -9.16 12.49 -22.34
N TRP A 267 -10.19 12.04 -21.62
CA TRP A 267 -10.16 12.01 -20.15
C TRP A 267 -9.26 10.89 -19.62
N ARG A 268 -9.32 9.71 -20.25
CA ARG A 268 -8.44 8.57 -19.94
C ARG A 268 -6.97 8.98 -19.99
N MET A 269 -6.55 9.63 -21.07
CA MET A 269 -5.16 10.07 -21.27
C MET A 269 -4.77 11.23 -20.34
N ARG A 270 -5.69 12.17 -20.09
CA ARG A 270 -5.44 13.25 -19.12
C ARG A 270 -5.18 12.69 -17.72
N ILE A 271 -5.97 11.71 -17.28
CA ILE A 271 -5.76 11.06 -15.98
C ILE A 271 -4.40 10.34 -15.97
N LYS A 272 -4.11 9.54 -17.00
CA LYS A 272 -2.81 8.83 -17.09
C LYS A 272 -1.63 9.79 -17.03
N ARG A 273 -1.59 10.83 -17.86
CA ARG A 273 -0.45 11.75 -17.93
C ARG A 273 -0.26 12.57 -16.65
N VAL A 274 -1.34 12.89 -15.93
CA VAL A 274 -1.28 13.68 -14.69
C VAL A 274 -0.98 12.83 -13.45
N PHE A 275 -1.65 11.69 -13.29
CA PHE A 275 -1.57 10.88 -12.07
C PHE A 275 -0.65 9.67 -12.21
N PHE A 276 -0.44 9.18 -13.42
CA PHE A 276 0.29 7.95 -13.72
C PHE A 276 1.36 8.22 -14.77
N SER A 277 2.31 9.09 -14.42
CA SER A 277 3.51 9.33 -15.22
C SER A 277 4.80 8.97 -14.48
N TYR A 278 5.82 8.58 -15.23
CA TYR A 278 7.10 8.10 -14.67
C TYR A 278 7.84 9.20 -13.90
N GLU A 279 7.70 10.46 -14.32
CA GLU A 279 8.37 11.61 -13.71
C GLU A 279 7.82 11.97 -12.33
N VAL A 280 6.56 11.62 -12.07
CA VAL A 280 5.90 11.90 -10.79
C VAL A 280 5.67 10.65 -9.95
N ALA A 281 5.86 9.48 -10.56
CA ALA A 281 5.88 8.21 -9.84
C ALA A 281 6.95 8.26 -8.74
N LEU A 282 6.61 7.77 -7.55
CA LEU A 282 7.42 7.79 -6.33
C LEU A 282 7.51 9.14 -5.61
N VAL A 283 7.28 10.28 -6.26
CA VAL A 283 7.36 11.60 -5.59
C VAL A 283 6.27 11.75 -4.53
N GLY A 284 5.03 11.40 -4.87
CA GLY A 284 3.91 11.43 -3.92
C GLY A 284 4.09 10.45 -2.75
N GLU A 285 4.66 9.28 -3.04
CA GLU A 285 4.96 8.23 -2.07
C GLU A 285 6.03 8.68 -1.08
N LEU A 286 7.11 9.31 -1.55
CA LEU A 286 8.17 9.83 -0.70
C LEU A 286 7.68 10.96 0.21
N VAL A 287 6.88 11.89 -0.30
CA VAL A 287 6.30 12.98 0.52
C VAL A 287 5.37 12.40 1.58
N THR A 288 4.54 11.42 1.21
CA THR A 288 3.67 10.73 2.16
C THR A 288 4.49 10.04 3.25
N ALA A 289 5.56 9.34 2.88
CA ALA A 289 6.42 8.64 3.83
C ALA A 289 7.05 9.55 4.88
N LEU A 290 7.31 10.82 4.53
CA LEU A 290 7.83 11.83 5.46
C LEU A 290 6.76 12.40 6.40
N GLY A 291 5.50 12.49 5.94
CA GLY A 291 4.41 13.12 6.68
C GLY A 291 3.47 12.18 7.44
N LEU A 292 3.51 10.87 7.15
CA LEU A 292 2.45 9.94 7.57
C LEU A 292 2.34 9.81 9.10
N GLN A 293 3.47 9.79 9.81
CA GLN A 293 3.48 9.68 11.27
C GLN A 293 2.76 10.87 11.96
N ALA A 294 3.05 12.08 11.50
CA ALA A 294 2.42 13.30 12.00
C ALA A 294 0.92 13.32 11.67
N PHE A 295 0.57 12.86 10.46
CA PHE A 295 -0.82 12.71 10.05
C PHE A 295 -1.59 11.73 10.93
N LEU A 296 -1.08 10.51 11.14
CA LEU A 296 -1.75 9.48 11.97
C LEU A 296 -1.95 9.97 13.40
N THR A 297 -0.93 10.63 13.97
CA THR A 297 -1.04 11.26 15.29
C THR A 297 -2.14 12.33 15.33
N GLY A 298 -2.17 13.22 14.34
CA GLY A 298 -3.19 14.26 14.25
C GLY A 298 -4.60 13.69 14.06
N LEU A 299 -4.73 12.67 13.22
CA LEU A 299 -5.98 11.97 12.96
C LEU A 299 -6.51 11.27 14.21
N ASN A 300 -5.66 10.56 14.95
CA ASN A 300 -6.07 9.89 16.19
C ASN A 300 -6.44 10.89 17.30
N LYS A 301 -5.77 12.05 17.36
CA LYS A 301 -6.10 13.14 18.30
C LYS A 301 -7.34 13.96 17.92
N SER A 302 -7.87 13.77 16.71
CA SER A 302 -9.10 14.43 16.24
C SER A 302 -10.35 13.92 16.97
N ASP A 303 -11.54 14.27 16.47
CA ASP A 303 -12.81 13.75 16.99
C ASP A 303 -12.92 12.22 16.92
N LEU A 304 -12.04 11.54 16.14
CA LEU A 304 -11.92 10.09 16.20
C LEU A 304 -11.66 9.55 17.60
N LYS A 305 -11.06 10.32 18.52
CA LYS A 305 -10.91 9.88 19.93
C LYS A 305 -12.24 9.55 20.63
N ARG A 306 -13.38 10.00 20.09
CA ARG A 306 -14.73 9.71 20.60
C ARG A 306 -15.43 8.62 19.79
N SER A 307 -14.67 7.65 19.25
CA SER A 307 -15.19 6.63 18.35
C SER A 307 -15.93 5.48 19.02
N LYS A 308 -15.73 5.24 20.32
CA LYS A 308 -16.35 4.09 21.02
C LYS A 308 -17.87 4.02 20.89
N PRO A 309 -18.66 5.10 21.09
CA PRO A 309 -20.12 5.03 20.95
C PRO A 309 -20.54 4.58 19.54
N THR A 310 -19.88 5.10 18.50
CA THR A 310 -20.17 4.73 17.11
C THR A 310 -19.78 3.28 16.84
N ALA A 311 -18.58 2.86 17.29
CA ALA A 311 -18.12 1.48 17.14
C ALA A 311 -19.04 0.47 17.84
N LEU A 312 -19.58 0.81 19.02
CA LEU A 312 -20.56 -0.03 19.70
C LEU A 312 -21.91 -0.07 18.96
N ALA A 313 -22.31 1.02 18.31
CA ALA A 313 -23.57 1.09 17.58
C ALA A 313 -23.55 0.30 16.25
N VAL A 314 -22.42 0.27 15.54
CA VAL A 314 -22.32 -0.37 14.20
C VAL A 314 -21.45 -1.62 14.14
N SER A 315 -20.76 -1.97 15.24
CA SER A 315 -19.64 -2.92 15.37
C SER A 315 -18.24 -2.31 15.16
N TYR A 316 -17.30 -2.78 15.99
CA TYR A 316 -15.88 -2.43 15.87
C TYR A 316 -15.29 -2.77 14.50
N TYR A 317 -15.70 -3.90 13.92
CA TYR A 317 -15.23 -4.34 12.61
C TYR A 317 -15.62 -3.36 11.50
N LEU A 318 -16.92 -3.03 11.39
CA LEU A 318 -17.40 -2.11 10.35
C LEU A 318 -16.84 -0.70 10.55
N TRP A 319 -16.81 -0.21 11.78
CA TRP A 319 -16.24 1.10 12.08
C TRP A 319 -14.75 1.17 11.73
N SER A 320 -14.00 0.10 11.99
CA SER A 320 -12.60 0.02 11.61
C SER A 320 -12.38 0.07 10.10
N LEU A 321 -13.21 -0.60 9.30
CA LEU A 321 -13.14 -0.48 7.83
C LEU A 321 -13.35 0.96 7.36
N ILE A 322 -14.27 1.70 7.98
CA ILE A 322 -14.51 3.11 7.68
C ILE A 322 -13.28 3.94 8.07
N CYS A 323 -12.72 3.74 9.25
CA CYS A 323 -11.53 4.46 9.73
C CYS A 323 -10.29 4.19 8.88
N HIS A 324 -9.99 2.93 8.55
CA HIS A 324 -8.92 2.59 7.61
C HIS A 324 -9.19 3.16 6.21
N GLY A 325 -10.45 3.14 5.76
CA GLY A 325 -10.86 3.80 4.52
C GLY A 325 -10.56 5.30 4.53
N MET A 326 -10.83 6.01 5.64
CA MET A 326 -10.46 7.42 5.80
C MET A 326 -8.95 7.63 5.70
N VAL A 327 -8.15 6.80 6.38
CA VAL A 327 -6.67 6.86 6.30
C VAL A 327 -6.20 6.69 4.86
N VAL A 328 -6.64 5.61 4.20
CA VAL A 328 -6.25 5.30 2.81
C VAL A 328 -6.66 6.42 1.86
N MET A 329 -7.87 6.95 1.98
CA MET A 329 -8.36 8.04 1.11
C MET A 329 -7.57 9.33 1.30
N VAL A 330 -7.20 9.70 2.53
CA VAL A 330 -6.37 10.88 2.77
C VAL A 330 -4.98 10.69 2.20
N VAL A 331 -4.37 9.52 2.41
CA VAL A 331 -3.05 9.21 1.85
C VAL A 331 -3.08 9.26 0.32
N ILE A 332 -4.07 8.62 -0.31
CA ILE A 332 -4.27 8.69 -1.77
C ILE A 332 -4.46 10.14 -2.22
N GLY A 333 -5.21 10.95 -1.46
CA GLY A 333 -5.40 12.37 -1.74
C GLY A 333 -4.10 13.17 -1.71
N ILE A 334 -3.22 12.91 -0.73
CA ILE A 334 -1.89 13.53 -0.64
C ILE A 334 -1.02 13.12 -1.84
N ILE A 335 -0.89 11.81 -2.09
CA ILE A 335 -0.12 11.27 -3.23
C ILE A 335 -0.60 11.90 -4.54
N SER A 336 -1.92 11.92 -4.75
CA SER A 336 -2.56 12.47 -5.94
C SER A 336 -2.29 13.96 -6.09
N SER A 337 -2.43 14.75 -5.01
CA SER A 337 -2.20 16.19 -5.03
C SER A 337 -0.74 16.53 -5.35
N VAL A 338 0.21 15.81 -4.74
CA VAL A 338 1.64 15.96 -5.00
C VAL A 338 1.95 15.61 -6.46
N ARG A 339 1.44 14.49 -6.97
CA ARG A 339 1.64 14.08 -8.37
C ARG A 339 1.10 15.10 -9.37
N VAL A 340 -0.11 15.62 -9.14
CA VAL A 340 -0.71 16.66 -9.99
C VAL A 340 0.17 17.91 -10.03
N LEU A 341 0.60 18.41 -8.87
CA LEU A 341 1.44 19.60 -8.78
C LEU A 341 2.75 19.39 -9.55
N TRP A 342 3.42 18.27 -9.32
CA TRP A 342 4.69 17.96 -10.00
C TRP A 342 4.51 17.71 -11.50
N ALA A 343 3.42 17.09 -11.94
CA ALA A 343 3.14 16.89 -13.36
C ALA A 343 2.95 18.24 -14.08
N LEU A 344 2.24 19.17 -13.44
CA LEU A 344 2.06 20.54 -13.95
C LEU A 344 3.40 21.28 -14.01
N VAL A 345 4.16 21.28 -12.90
CA VAL A 345 5.48 21.93 -12.84
C VAL A 345 6.41 21.33 -13.91
N TYR A 346 6.43 20.02 -14.06
CA TYR A 346 7.24 19.33 -15.07
C TYR A 346 6.83 19.72 -16.49
N ALA A 347 5.53 19.65 -16.82
CA ALA A 347 5.02 20.04 -18.14
C ALA A 347 5.38 21.49 -18.49
N TRP A 348 5.26 22.40 -17.52
CA TRP A 348 5.65 23.78 -17.69
C TRP A 348 7.16 23.96 -17.89
N LEU A 349 7.99 23.36 -17.04
CA LEU A 349 9.45 23.53 -17.10
C LEU A 349 10.05 22.90 -18.35
N LYS A 350 9.62 21.69 -18.71
CA LYS A 350 10.20 20.92 -19.82
C LYS A 350 9.66 21.36 -21.18
N HIS A 351 8.35 21.60 -21.26
CA HIS A 351 7.65 21.73 -22.53
C HIS A 351 7.01 23.10 -22.74
N ARG A 352 7.02 23.97 -21.71
CA ARG A 352 6.43 25.32 -21.75
C ARG A 352 4.95 25.34 -22.16
N SER A 353 4.26 24.21 -21.99
CA SER A 353 2.87 24.05 -22.38
C SER A 353 2.22 22.92 -21.60
N PHE A 354 0.95 23.14 -21.20
CA PHE A 354 0.11 22.12 -20.59
C PHE A 354 -0.65 21.27 -21.61
N ALA A 355 -0.51 21.57 -22.92
CA ALA A 355 -1.09 20.81 -24.02
C ALA A 355 -0.76 19.32 -23.92
N ILE A 356 0.46 18.99 -23.49
CA ILE A 356 0.93 17.61 -23.30
C ILE A 356 0.07 16.82 -22.32
N LEU A 357 -0.63 17.47 -21.39
CA LEU A 357 -1.48 16.77 -20.44
C LEU A 357 -2.86 16.42 -21.00
N SER A 358 -3.26 16.95 -22.17
CA SER A 358 -4.63 16.79 -22.68
C SER A 358 -4.75 16.52 -24.18
N ASP A 359 -3.77 16.90 -24.98
CA ASP A 359 -3.83 16.78 -26.43
C ASP A 359 -3.71 15.32 -26.89
N PRO A 360 -4.45 14.91 -27.93
CA PRO A 360 -4.40 13.54 -28.41
C PRO A 360 -3.04 13.20 -29.04
N CYS A 361 -2.60 11.96 -28.87
CA CYS A 361 -1.41 11.43 -29.53
C CYS A 361 -1.78 10.09 -30.17
N CYS A 362 -1.43 9.89 -31.44
CA CYS A 362 -1.79 8.68 -32.19
C CYS A 362 -1.26 7.38 -31.54
N VAL A 363 -0.08 7.43 -30.92
CA VAL A 363 0.51 6.28 -30.22
C VAL A 363 -0.28 5.93 -28.96
N ASP A 364 -0.82 6.91 -28.25
CA ASP A 364 -1.60 6.66 -27.04
C ASP A 364 -2.92 5.93 -27.34
N THR A 365 -3.48 6.21 -28.52
CA THR A 365 -4.62 5.48 -29.08
C THR A 365 -4.23 4.04 -29.42
N ALA A 366 -3.10 3.84 -30.10
CA ALA A 366 -2.61 2.51 -30.47
C ALA A 366 -2.21 1.65 -29.25
N LEU A 367 -1.58 2.25 -28.24
CA LEU A 367 -1.26 1.61 -26.97
C LEU A 367 -2.52 1.21 -26.21
N GLY A 368 -3.56 2.06 -26.20
CA GLY A 368 -4.82 1.77 -25.53
C GLY A 368 -4.59 1.41 -24.06
N VAL A 369 -5.15 0.28 -23.62
CA VAL A 369 -5.06 -0.23 -22.23
C VAL A 369 -3.74 -0.99 -21.94
N ARG A 370 -2.86 -1.09 -22.93
CA ARG A 370 -1.61 -1.86 -22.84
C ARG A 370 -0.54 -1.11 -22.06
N SER A 371 -0.45 0.21 -22.21
CA SER A 371 0.43 1.04 -21.40
C SER A 371 -0.14 1.29 -20.02
N ARG A 372 0.69 1.10 -18.99
CA ARG A 372 0.30 1.30 -17.60
C ARG A 372 0.49 2.76 -17.18
N ILE A 373 1.66 3.31 -17.45
CA ILE A 373 2.12 4.64 -17.06
C ILE A 373 2.64 5.37 -18.30
N MET A 374 2.55 6.70 -18.33
CA MET A 374 3.03 7.53 -19.44
C MET A 374 4.38 8.18 -19.12
N LEU A 375 5.27 8.29 -20.11
CA LEU A 375 6.54 9.02 -19.97
C LEU A 375 6.35 10.45 -20.51
N LEU A 376 6.23 11.45 -19.64
CA LEU A 376 6.00 12.85 -20.04
C LEU A 376 7.17 13.45 -20.82
N SER A 377 8.40 13.04 -20.50
CA SER A 377 9.64 13.41 -21.18
C SER A 377 9.67 12.90 -22.63
N GLY A 378 8.89 11.84 -22.90
CA GLY A 378 8.80 11.16 -24.18
C GLY A 378 7.98 11.88 -25.23
N TYR A 379 7.15 12.86 -24.86
CA TYR A 379 6.34 13.60 -25.81
C TYR A 379 7.14 14.70 -26.54
N SER A 380 6.73 14.99 -27.79
CA SER A 380 7.20 16.11 -28.61
C SER A 380 5.99 16.87 -29.16
N LEU A 381 6.01 18.20 -29.12
CA LEU A 381 4.97 19.03 -29.71
C LEU A 381 5.50 19.66 -31.00
N GLU A 382 4.99 19.24 -32.15
CA GLU A 382 5.43 19.70 -33.47
C GLU A 382 4.24 20.22 -34.26
N GLY A 383 4.26 21.50 -34.63
CA GLY A 383 3.15 22.13 -35.37
C GLY A 383 1.80 22.10 -34.64
N GLY A 384 1.80 22.07 -33.30
CA GLY A 384 0.59 21.95 -32.47
C GLY A 384 0.02 20.53 -32.39
N VAL A 385 0.73 19.53 -32.93
CA VAL A 385 0.36 18.12 -32.85
C VAL A 385 1.31 17.40 -31.89
N LEU A 386 0.76 16.54 -31.05
CA LEU A 386 1.51 15.80 -30.04
C LEU A 386 1.98 14.45 -30.59
N TYR A 387 3.29 14.23 -30.56
CA TYR A 387 3.94 12.99 -30.98
C TYR A 387 4.70 12.33 -29.82
N TYR A 388 5.02 11.04 -30.01
CA TYR A 388 5.88 10.29 -29.12
C TYR A 388 7.27 10.16 -29.74
N ARG A 389 8.32 10.45 -28.98
CA ARG A 389 9.69 10.32 -29.46
C ARG A 389 10.05 8.85 -29.65
N PRO A 390 10.83 8.49 -30.70
CA PRO A 390 11.29 7.11 -30.89
C PRO A 390 12.03 6.54 -29.68
N SER A 391 12.85 7.36 -29.00
CA SER A 391 13.56 6.95 -27.78
C SER A 391 12.62 6.55 -26.64
N ALA A 392 11.43 7.13 -26.58
CA ALA A 392 10.43 6.84 -25.57
C ALA A 392 9.57 5.64 -25.97
N LEU A 393 9.32 5.43 -27.27
CA LEU A 393 8.75 4.18 -27.78
C LEU A 393 9.64 2.98 -27.43
N LYS A 394 10.96 3.15 -27.60
CA LYS A 394 11.98 2.19 -27.18
C LYS A 394 11.99 1.95 -25.67
N ALA A 395 11.71 2.96 -24.85
CA ALA A 395 11.59 2.80 -23.39
C ALA A 395 10.43 1.86 -23.01
N PHE A 396 9.35 1.85 -23.78
CA PHE A 396 8.24 0.92 -23.62
C PHE A 396 8.46 -0.46 -24.26
N GLY A 397 9.63 -0.67 -24.88
CA GLY A 397 9.95 -1.89 -25.61
C GLY A 397 9.13 -2.08 -26.88
N MET A 398 8.65 -0.98 -27.47
CA MET A 398 8.04 -1.01 -28.79
C MET A 398 9.13 -1.08 -29.85
N LEU A 399 8.87 -1.86 -30.88
CA LEU A 399 9.76 -2.06 -32.01
C LEU A 399 9.00 -1.75 -33.30
N LYS A 400 9.75 -1.51 -34.37
CA LYS A 400 9.23 -1.36 -35.72
C LYS A 400 9.45 -2.69 -36.45
N MET A 401 8.43 -3.14 -37.17
CA MET A 401 8.49 -4.30 -38.06
C MET A 401 7.99 -3.88 -39.44
N GLU A 402 8.65 -4.37 -40.49
CA GLU A 402 8.17 -4.21 -41.86
C GLU A 402 7.66 -5.56 -42.37
N GLU A 403 6.45 -5.59 -42.92
CA GLU A 403 5.83 -6.79 -43.46
C GLU A 403 5.00 -6.43 -44.69
N GLU A 404 5.24 -7.12 -45.80
CA GLU A 404 4.48 -6.94 -47.05
C GLU A 404 4.42 -5.46 -47.54
N GLY A 405 5.49 -4.69 -47.29
CA GLY A 405 5.60 -3.28 -47.67
C GLY A 405 4.84 -2.31 -46.76
N SER A 406 4.30 -2.80 -45.63
CA SER A 406 3.69 -1.98 -44.58
C SER A 406 4.53 -1.99 -43.31
N GLU A 407 4.65 -0.84 -42.66
CA GLU A 407 5.36 -0.71 -41.39
C GLU A 407 4.38 -0.83 -40.22
N TYR A 408 4.75 -1.61 -39.21
CA TYR A 408 3.92 -1.88 -38.05
C TYR A 408 4.66 -1.52 -36.76
N LEU A 409 3.91 -0.93 -35.83
CA LEU A 409 4.33 -0.78 -34.46
C LEU A 409 4.00 -2.07 -33.71
N ILE A 410 5.04 -2.73 -33.19
CA ILE A 410 4.93 -4.00 -32.49
C ILE A 410 5.39 -3.86 -31.03
N MET A 411 4.85 -4.70 -30.15
CA MET A 411 5.27 -4.76 -28.75
C MET A 411 5.25 -6.19 -28.20
N HIS A 412 6.00 -6.42 -27.13
CA HIS A 412 5.94 -7.69 -26.39
C HIS A 412 4.66 -7.79 -25.56
N LYS A 413 3.82 -8.77 -25.87
CA LYS A 413 2.67 -9.14 -25.06
C LYS A 413 3.13 -9.75 -23.74
N LEU A 414 2.76 -9.10 -22.65
CA LEU A 414 2.95 -9.60 -21.29
C LEU A 414 1.87 -10.63 -20.94
N HIS A 415 2.28 -11.87 -20.68
CA HIS A 415 1.41 -12.91 -20.13
C HIS A 415 1.55 -12.98 -18.61
N TRP A 416 0.66 -13.71 -17.93
CA TRP A 416 0.66 -13.82 -16.48
C TRP A 416 2.00 -14.33 -15.94
N PHE A 417 2.40 -15.56 -16.30
CA PHE A 417 3.58 -16.21 -15.73
C PHE A 417 4.60 -16.66 -16.77
N THR A 418 4.21 -16.63 -18.04
CA THR A 418 5.04 -17.11 -19.15
C THR A 418 5.62 -15.94 -19.94
N VAL A 419 6.75 -16.21 -20.58
CA VAL A 419 7.31 -15.33 -21.62
C VAL A 419 7.53 -16.20 -22.85
N PRO A 420 6.50 -16.39 -23.70
CA PRO A 420 6.64 -17.11 -24.96
C PRO A 420 7.76 -16.49 -25.82
N ARG A 421 8.39 -17.28 -26.69
CA ARG A 421 9.40 -16.74 -27.61
C ARG A 421 8.73 -15.83 -28.67
N ASP A 422 7.57 -16.26 -29.14
CA ASP A 422 6.76 -15.55 -30.14
C ASP A 422 5.64 -14.76 -29.45
N ASN A 423 6.03 -13.77 -28.66
CA ASN A 423 5.09 -12.93 -27.91
C ASN A 423 4.96 -11.51 -28.48
N LEU A 424 5.42 -11.27 -29.71
CA LEU A 424 5.27 -10.00 -30.37
C LEU A 424 3.88 -9.88 -30.98
N ILE A 425 3.27 -8.71 -30.79
CA ILE A 425 1.99 -8.37 -31.38
C ILE A 425 2.08 -7.02 -32.09
N GLY A 426 1.45 -6.91 -33.25
CA GLY A 426 1.18 -5.65 -33.92
C GLY A 426 0.04 -4.92 -33.23
N ILE A 427 0.24 -3.64 -32.94
CA ILE A 427 -0.75 -2.78 -32.27
C ILE A 427 -1.17 -1.57 -33.10
N GLY A 428 -0.42 -1.25 -34.17
CA GLY A 428 -0.80 -0.23 -35.13
C GLY A 428 0.04 -0.28 -36.42
N VAL A 429 -0.47 0.39 -37.45
CA VAL A 429 0.21 0.60 -38.73
C VAL A 429 0.87 1.98 -38.71
N ILE A 430 2.14 2.05 -39.10
CA ILE A 430 2.90 3.29 -39.16
C ILE A 430 2.70 3.92 -40.55
N THR A 431 2.20 5.14 -40.57
CA THR A 431 2.03 5.97 -41.78
C THR A 431 2.71 7.32 -41.59
N GLY A 432 3.94 7.43 -42.07
CA GLY A 432 4.79 8.60 -41.85
C GLY A 432 5.10 8.79 -40.36
N ALA A 433 4.70 9.92 -39.79
CA ALA A 433 4.89 10.24 -38.36
C ALA A 433 3.73 9.77 -37.46
N ARG A 434 2.76 9.02 -38.00
CA ARG A 434 1.54 8.61 -37.28
C ARG A 434 1.43 7.10 -37.15
N VAL A 435 0.68 6.68 -36.15
CA VAL A 435 0.34 5.28 -35.89
C VAL A 435 -1.17 5.13 -35.87
N GLU A 436 -1.72 4.35 -36.78
CA GLU A 436 -3.14 4.01 -36.82
C GLU A 436 -3.38 2.69 -36.06
N PRO A 437 -4.26 2.67 -35.04
CA PRO A 437 -4.54 1.46 -34.28
C PRO A 437 -5.04 0.32 -35.18
N CYS A 438 -4.57 -0.90 -34.95
CA CYS A 438 -5.05 -2.09 -35.64
C CYS A 438 -5.45 -3.20 -34.67
N ASN A 439 -6.13 -4.23 -35.17
CA ASN A 439 -6.44 -5.42 -34.39
C ASN A 439 -5.14 -6.15 -34.00
N GLU A 440 -5.09 -6.70 -32.79
CA GLU A 440 -3.93 -7.47 -32.35
C GLU A 440 -3.68 -8.62 -33.31
N ARG A 441 -2.48 -8.64 -33.88
CA ARG A 441 -2.02 -9.71 -34.77
C ARG A 441 -0.69 -10.27 -34.24
N PRO A 442 -0.52 -11.60 -34.15
CA PRO A 442 0.78 -12.20 -33.84
C PRO A 442 1.80 -11.79 -34.90
N CYS A 443 3.02 -11.46 -34.46
CA CYS A 443 4.13 -11.17 -35.35
C CYS A 443 5.19 -12.27 -35.21
N THR A 444 5.50 -12.96 -36.31
CA THR A 444 6.52 -14.01 -36.37
C THR A 444 7.86 -13.52 -36.95
N GLY A 445 7.91 -12.29 -37.47
CA GLY A 445 9.13 -11.69 -38.02
C GLY A 445 9.58 -10.45 -37.25
N ILE A 446 10.89 -10.32 -37.03
CA ILE A 446 11.61 -9.06 -36.91
C ILE A 446 12.79 -9.16 -37.88
#